data_AF-I0FR18-F1
#
_entry.id   AF-I0FR18-F1
#
_cell.length_a   1.000
_cell.length_b   1.000
_cell.length_c   1.000
_cell.angle_alpha   90.00
_cell.angle_beta   90.00
_cell.angle_gamma   90.00
#
_symmetry.space_group_name_H-M   'P 1'
#
loop_
_entity.id
_entity.type
_entity.pdbx_description
1 polymer ?
#
loop_
_entity_poly.entity_id
_entity_poly.type
_entity_poly.pdbx_seq_one_letter_code
_entity_poly.pdbx_strand_id
1 'polypeptide(L)' 'MARLLQASCLLSLLLAGFLPQSRGQDKSKMDCHGGVSGTIYEYGALTIDGEEYIPFKQYIGKYVLFVNVASY' A
#
# COMPACT_ATOMS: atom_id res chain seq x y z
N MET A 1 -11.86 9.31 53.26
CA MET A 1 -12.60 9.40 51.98
C MET A 1 -11.82 10.11 50.86
N ALA A 2 -11.08 11.21 51.13
CA ALA A 2 -10.32 11.95 50.09
C ALA A 2 -9.21 11.15 49.38
N ARG A 3 -8.53 10.23 50.08
CA ARG A 3 -7.44 9.40 49.54
C ARG A 3 -7.91 8.34 48.53
N LEU A 4 -9.14 7.84 48.69
CA LEU A 4 -9.75 6.86 47.78
C LEU A 4 -10.12 7.50 46.44
N LEU A 5 -10.60 8.74 46.46
CA LEU A 5 -10.90 9.53 45.26
C LEU A 5 -9.62 9.84 44.47
N GLN A 6 -8.53 10.15 45.16
CA GLN A 6 -7.22 10.39 44.54
C GLN A 6 -6.65 9.14 43.88
N ALA A 7 -6.72 7.99 44.55
CA ALA A 7 -6.26 6.71 44.00
C ALA A 7 -7.10 6.28 42.78
N SER A 8 -8.42 6.48 42.84
CA SER A 8 -9.32 6.22 41.70
C SER A 8 -8.96 7.08 40.50
N CYS A 9 -8.67 8.36 40.72
CA CYS A 9 -8.31 9.30 39.65
C CYS A 9 -6.98 8.91 38.98
N LEU A 10 -5.97 8.51 39.77
CA LEU A 10 -4.68 8.04 39.25
C LEU A 10 -4.83 6.73 38.47
N LEU A 11 -5.71 5.83 38.92
CA LEU A 11 -6.00 4.58 38.22
C LEU A 11 -6.67 4.82 36.86
N SER A 12 -7.63 5.76 36.79
CA SER A 12 -8.26 6.16 35.52
C SER A 12 -7.25 6.78 34.53
N LEU A 13 -6.32 7.59 35.01
CA LEU A 13 -5.24 8.16 34.20
C LEU A 13 -4.30 7.08 33.67
N LEU A 14 -3.96 6.09 34.51
CA LEU A 14 -3.12 4.96 34.12
C LEU A 14 -3.79 4.12 33.02
N LEU A 15 -5.09 3.80 33.19
CA LEU A 15 -5.89 3.06 32.21
C LEU A 15 -6.04 3.78 30.87
N ALA A 16 -6.16 5.10 30.87
CA ALA A 16 -6.23 5.90 29.63
C ALA A 16 -4.92 5.83 28.81
N GLY A 17 -3.77 5.66 29.47
CA GLY A 17 -2.48 5.47 28.80
C GLY A 17 -2.31 4.10 28.13
N PHE A 18 -3.10 3.10 28.52
CA PHE A 18 -3.12 1.76 27.91
C PHE A 18 -4.20 1.58 26.85
N LEU A 19 -5.07 2.58 26.63
CA LEU A 19 -5.95 2.55 25.49
C LEU A 19 -5.06 2.56 24.23
N PRO A 20 -5.29 1.65 23.27
CA PRO A 20 -4.58 1.70 22.01
C PRO A 20 -4.78 3.10 21.46
N GLN A 21 -3.71 3.88 21.39
CA GLN A 21 -3.72 5.12 20.64
C GLN A 21 -4.23 4.71 19.28
N SER A 22 -5.45 5.14 18.93
CA SER A 22 -5.98 5.01 17.59
C SER A 22 -5.02 5.83 16.74
N ARG A 23 -3.88 5.21 16.40
CA ARG A 23 -2.96 5.60 15.36
C ARG A 23 -3.86 5.55 14.16
N GLY A 24 -4.45 6.71 13.90
CA GLY A 24 -5.67 6.84 13.11
C GLY A 24 -5.44 6.05 11.87
N GLN A 25 -6.27 5.00 11.71
CA GLN A 25 -6.16 3.96 10.69
C GLN A 25 -4.74 3.91 10.14
N ASP A 26 -3.90 3.01 10.63
CA ASP A 26 -2.84 2.50 9.76
C ASP A 26 -3.55 2.25 8.44
N LYS A 27 -3.31 3.15 7.47
CA LYS A 27 -3.93 3.09 6.16
C LYS A 27 -3.17 1.92 5.64
N SER A 28 -3.65 0.72 5.99
CA SER A 28 -3.33 -0.50 5.29
C SER A 28 -3.44 -0.03 3.87
N LYS A 29 -2.29 0.03 3.21
CA LYS A 29 -2.21 0.50 1.84
C LYS A 29 -3.04 -0.54 1.12
N MET A 30 -4.33 -0.25 0.99
CA MET A 30 -5.27 -1.15 0.37
C MET A 30 -4.68 -1.28 -1.01
N ASP A 31 -4.27 -2.49 -1.34
CA ASP A 31 -3.88 -2.78 -2.70
C ASP A 31 -5.17 -2.73 -3.52
N CYS A 32 -5.56 -1.51 -3.90
CA CYS A 32 -6.72 -1.24 -4.75
C CYS A 32 -6.56 -1.87 -6.14
N HIS A 33 -5.42 -2.51 -6.40
CA HIS A 33 -5.11 -3.25 -7.62
C HIS A 33 -5.10 -4.77 -7.40
N GLY A 34 -5.72 -5.27 -6.32
CA GLY A 34 -5.79 -6.69 -5.92
C GLY A 34 -6.42 -7.68 -6.92
N GLY A 35 -6.62 -7.26 -8.17
CA GLY A 35 -6.94 -8.11 -9.31
C GLY A 35 -6.68 -7.35 -10.61
N VAL A 36 -5.42 -7.31 -11.05
CA VAL A 36 -4.99 -6.69 -12.34
C VAL A 36 -5.39 -7.51 -13.58
N SER A 37 -6.43 -8.34 -13.47
CA SER A 37 -6.82 -9.21 -14.57
C SER A 37 -7.50 -8.45 -15.70
N GLY A 38 -7.17 -8.80 -16.94
CA GLY A 38 -7.64 -8.10 -18.12
C GLY A 38 -6.95 -6.75 -18.37
N THR A 39 -5.77 -6.53 -17.77
CA THR A 39 -4.95 -5.33 -18.00
C THR A 39 -3.61 -5.70 -18.63
N ILE A 40 -2.90 -4.70 -19.16
CA ILE A 40 -1.55 -4.92 -19.72
C ILE A 40 -0.56 -5.48 -18.68
N TYR A 41 -0.85 -5.34 -17.38
CA TYR A 41 0.03 -5.75 -16.29
C TYR A 41 0.14 -7.28 -16.11
N GLU A 42 -0.67 -8.07 -16.81
CA GLU A 42 -0.51 -9.53 -16.89
C GLU A 42 0.59 -9.95 -17.88
N TYR A 43 1.09 -9.00 -18.68
CA TYR A 43 2.02 -9.26 -19.76
C TYR A 43 3.35 -8.53 -19.53
N GLY A 44 4.29 -8.83 -20.42
CA GLY A 44 5.58 -8.18 -20.54
C GLY A 44 6.19 -8.51 -21.89
N ALA A 45 7.37 -7.95 -22.15
CA ALA A 45 8.11 -8.22 -23.36
C ALA A 45 9.61 -8.34 -23.05
N LEU A 46 10.32 -9.07 -23.89
CA LEU A 46 11.78 -9.09 -23.88
C LEU A 46 12.29 -7.81 -24.56
N THR A 47 13.35 -7.23 -24.03
CA THR A 47 14.04 -6.08 -24.64
C THR A 47 14.60 -6.44 -26.01
N ILE A 48 14.91 -5.41 -26.83
CA ILE A 48 15.40 -5.59 -28.20
C ILE A 48 16.70 -6.40 -28.29
N ASP A 49 17.53 -6.33 -27.26
CA ASP A 49 18.78 -7.10 -27.13
C ASP A 49 18.55 -8.54 -26.65
N GLY A 50 17.35 -8.87 -26.15
CA GLY A 50 17.01 -10.20 -25.67
C GLY A 50 17.45 -10.52 -24.24
N GLU A 51 18.06 -9.58 -23.53
CA GLU A 51 18.71 -9.84 -22.25
C GLU A 51 17.77 -9.70 -21.05
N GLU A 52 16.79 -8.79 -21.13
CA GLU A 52 15.89 -8.48 -20.02
C GLU A 52 14.42 -8.68 -20.41
N TYR A 53 13.70 -9.45 -19.59
CA TYR A 53 12.25 -9.48 -19.65
C TYR A 53 11.67 -8.38 -18.76
N ILE A 54 10.91 -7.46 -19.36
CA ILE A 54 10.27 -6.33 -18.65
C ILE A 54 8.77 -6.61 -18.50
N PRO A 55 8.28 -6.94 -17.29
CA PRO A 55 6.84 -6.99 -17.00
C PRO A 55 6.24 -5.59 -17.07
N PHE A 56 5.09 -5.43 -17.74
CA PHE A 56 4.47 -4.11 -17.87
C PHE A 56 3.94 -3.53 -16.55
N LYS A 57 3.88 -4.34 -15.47
CA LYS A 57 3.66 -3.86 -14.08
C LYS A 57 4.62 -2.75 -13.67
N GLN A 58 5.82 -2.69 -14.24
CA GLN A 58 6.77 -1.62 -13.96
C GLN A 58 6.27 -0.22 -14.37
N TYR A 59 5.26 -0.14 -15.26
CA TYR A 59 4.68 1.12 -15.75
C TYR A 59 3.37 1.52 -15.06
N ILE A 60 3.02 0.89 -13.92
CA ILE A 60 1.83 1.27 -13.15
C ILE A 60 1.86 2.78 -12.82
N GLY A 61 0.72 3.43 -13.03
CA GLY A 61 0.56 4.86 -12.79
C GLY A 61 1.04 5.75 -13.95
N LYS A 62 1.40 5.17 -15.09
CA LYS A 62 1.75 5.91 -16.32
C LYS A 62 0.80 5.58 -17.46
N TYR A 63 0.63 6.53 -18.37
CA TYR A 63 0.04 6.28 -19.68
C TYR A 63 1.09 5.61 -20.57
N VAL A 64 0.72 4.49 -21.21
CA VAL A 64 1.62 3.68 -22.05
C VAL A 64 1.04 3.63 -23.47
N LEU A 65 1.86 3.96 -24.47
CA LEU A 65 1.50 3.88 -25.89
C LEU A 65 2.22 2.70 -26.55
N PHE A 66 1.47 1.77 -27.11
CA PHE A 66 2.01 0.65 -27.89
C PHE A 66 2.05 1.02 -29.37
N VAL A 67 3.22 0.88 -29.99
CA VAL A 67 3.43 1.17 -31.41
C VAL A 67 4.17 0.00 -32.05
N ASN A 68 3.56 -0.61 -33.08
CA ASN A 68 4.27 -1.58 -33.91
C ASN A 68 5.15 -0.84 -34.92
N VAL A 69 6.40 -1.26 -35.05
CA VAL A 69 7.40 -0.62 -35.94
C VAL A 69 7.88 -1.61 -37.00
N ALA A 70 8.37 -1.08 -38.12
CA ALA A 70 9.03 -1.83 -39.18
C ALA A 70 10.10 -0.95 -39.82
N SER A 71 11.20 -1.56 -40.25
CA SER A 71 12.26 -0.90 -41.04
C SER A 71 12.21 -1.42 -42.47
N TYR A 72 12.58 -0.56 -43.43
CA TYR A 72 12.63 -0.90 -44.86
C TYR A 72 13.93 -1.62 -45.24
#